data_AF-A0A538U0J0-F1
#
_entry.id   AF-A0A538U0J0-F1
#
_cell.length_a   1.000
_cell.length_b   1.000
_cell.length_c   1.000
_cell.angle_alpha   90.00
_cell.angle_beta   90.00
_cell.angle_gamma   90.00
#
_symmetry.space_group_name_H-M   'P 1'
#
loop_
_entity.id
_entity.type
_entity.pdbx_description
1 polymer ?
#
loop_
_entity_poly.entity_id
_entity_poly.type
_entity_poly.pdbx_seq_one_letter_code
_entity_poly.pdbx_strand_id
1 'polypeptide(L)' 'MPHLSKTRVLHGLQCPKQLWWRVHEPGAPELEHPPGLQWAFEEGRKVGALARSYVPGGVLIDLPH' A
#
# COMPACT_ATOMS: atom_id res chain seq x y z
N MET A 1 -0.77 19.28 18.44
CA MET A 1 -0.17 18.02 18.96
C MET A 1 -0.35 16.91 17.92
N PRO A 2 0.67 16.07 17.65
CA PRO A 2 0.49 14.92 16.78
C PRO A 2 -0.45 13.91 17.46
N HIS A 3 -1.70 13.87 17.01
CA HIS A 3 -2.71 12.92 17.48
C HIS A 3 -2.61 11.60 16.69
N LEU A 4 -2.90 10.47 17.33
CA LEU A 4 -2.93 9.17 16.65
C LEU A 4 -4.23 9.07 15.83
N SER A 5 -4.13 9.17 14.51
CA SER A 5 -5.25 8.95 13.59
C SER A 5 -5.25 7.50 13.07
N LYS A 6 -6.38 7.05 12.51
CA LYS A 6 -6.46 5.72 11.86
C LYS A 6 -5.33 5.52 10.85
N THR A 7 -5.06 6.52 10.01
CA THR A 7 -3.98 6.50 9.02
C THR A 7 -2.60 6.37 9.68
N ARG A 8 -2.33 7.08 10.79
CA ARG A 8 -1.06 6.97 11.52
C ARG A 8 -0.88 5.60 12.17
N VAL A 9 -1.95 5.01 12.70
CA VAL A 9 -1.92 3.62 13.19
C VAL A 9 -1.52 2.66 12.06
N LEU A 10 -2.13 2.78 10.88
CA LEU A 10 -1.81 1.93 9.74
C LEU A 10 -0.35 2.06 9.30
N HIS A 11 0.20 3.28 9.25
CA HIS A 11 1.62 3.48 8.96
C HIS A 11 2.54 2.85 10.01
N GLY A 12 2.18 2.96 11.30
CA GLY A 12 2.95 2.33 12.38
C GLY A 12 2.94 0.80 12.30
N LEU A 13 1.80 0.21 11.94
CA LEU A 13 1.65 -1.24 11.73
C LEU A 13 2.46 -1.73 10.53
N GLN A 14 2.56 -0.93 9.46
CA GLN A 14 3.39 -1.26 8.31
C GLN A 14 4.89 -1.16 8.66
N CYS A 15 5.30 -0.05 9.29
CA CYS A 15 6.68 0.18 9.70
C CYS A 15 6.73 1.30 10.77
N PRO A 16 7.24 1.05 11.99
CA PRO A 16 7.36 2.08 13.02
C PRO A 16 8.17 3.30 12.57
N LYS A 17 9.20 3.10 11.74
CA LYS A 17 10.03 4.18 11.18
C LYS A 17 9.25 5.06 10.20
N GLN A 18 8.35 4.47 9.41
CA GLN A 18 7.46 5.20 8.51
C GLN A 18 6.49 6.12 9.26
N LEU A 19 5.94 5.66 10.39
CA LEU A 19 5.14 6.52 11.27
C LEU A 19 5.95 7.71 11.77
N TRP A 20 7.18 7.46 12.24
CA TRP A 20 8.06 8.53 12.73
C TRP A 20 8.31 9.59 11.66
N TRP A 21 8.74 9.20 10.45
CA TRP A 21 8.94 10.14 9.34
C TRP A 21 7.66 10.91 9.00
N ARG A 22 6.51 10.25 8.87
CA ARG A 22 5.26 10.95 8.52
C ARG A 22 4.77 11.94 9.57
N VAL A 23 5.19 11.80 10.83
CA VAL A 23 4.81 12.71 11.93
C VAL A 23 5.82 13.84 12.11
N HIS A 24 7.11 13.52 12.01
CA HIS A 24 8.19 14.44 12.37
C HIS A 24 8.90 15.05 11.15
N GLU A 25 8.95 14.34 10.02
CA GLU A 25 9.70 14.70 8.82
C GLU A 25 8.92 14.32 7.53
N PRO A 26 7.77 14.97 7.24
CA PRO A 26 6.91 14.57 6.13
C PRO A 26 7.56 14.74 4.73
N GLY A 27 8.67 15.47 4.64
CA GLY A 27 9.47 15.62 3.41
C GLY A 27 10.68 14.69 3.33
N ALA A 28 10.77 13.67 4.18
CA ALA A 28 11.88 12.71 4.15
C ALA A 28 11.90 11.94 2.80
N PRO A 29 13.06 11.79 2.15
CA PRO A 29 13.18 11.10 0.85
C PRO A 29 12.75 9.63 0.93
N GLU A 30 12.82 9.00 2.10
CA GLU A 30 12.36 7.63 2.31
C GLU A 30 10.83 7.46 2.21
N LEU A 31 10.07 8.56 2.21
CA LEU A 31 8.63 8.55 1.96
C LEU A 31 8.29 8.66 0.47
N GLU A 32 9.26 8.92 -0.40
CA GLU A 32 9.08 8.93 -1.84
C GLU A 32 8.82 7.51 -2.37
N HIS A 33 8.13 7.42 -3.50
CA HIS A 33 7.87 6.14 -4.14
C HIS A 33 9.17 5.55 -4.69
N PRO A 34 9.50 4.29 -4.35
CA PRO A 34 10.70 3.66 -4.87
C PRO A 34 10.61 3.47 -6.39
N PRO A 35 11.74 3.50 -7.11
CA PRO A 35 11.78 3.10 -8.51
C PRO A 35 11.17 1.71 -8.69
N GLY A 36 10.35 1.55 -9.74
CA GLY A 36 9.71 0.26 -10.05
C GLY A 36 8.41 -0.02 -9.29
N LEU A 37 7.92 0.89 -8.44
CA LEU A 37 6.63 0.71 -7.75
C LEU A 37 5.47 0.43 -8.74
N GLN A 38 5.43 1.18 -9.85
CA GLN A 38 4.41 0.98 -10.89
C GLN A 38 4.51 -0.41 -11.52
N TRP A 39 5.73 -0.85 -11.85
CA TRP A 39 5.97 -2.19 -12.40
C TRP A 39 5.51 -3.28 -11.44
N ALA A 40 5.78 -3.14 -10.14
CA ALA A 40 5.33 -4.08 -9.13
C ALA A 40 3.79 -4.16 -9.03
N PHE A 41 3.09 -3.03 -9.15
CA PHE A 41 1.63 -3.00 -9.20
C PHE A 41 1.06 -3.67 -10.45
N GLU A 42 1.66 -3.43 -11.61
CA GLU A 42 1.28 -4.08 -12.86
C GLU A 42 1.47 -5.60 -12.78
N GLU A 43 2.59 -6.05 -12.23
CA GLU A 43 2.88 -7.46 -12.05
C GLU A 43 1.89 -8.12 -11.08
N GLY A 44 1.59 -7.45 -9.96
CA GLY A 44 0.55 -7.88 -9.03
C GLY A 44 -0.82 -8.02 -9.68
N ARG A 45 -1.18 -7.13 -10.61
CA ARG A 45 -2.42 -7.24 -11.40
C ARG A 45 -2.46 -8.49 -12.27
N LYS A 46 -1.34 -8.85 -12.92
CA LYS A 46 -1.24 -10.09 -13.73
C LYS A 46 -1.38 -11.32 -12.85
N VAL A 47 -0.69 -11.35 -11.71
CA VAL A 47 -0.80 -12.43 -10.72
C VAL A 47 -2.24 -12.57 -10.23
N GLY A 48 -2.90 -11.46 -9.90
CA GLY A 48 -4.31 -11.46 -9.48
C GLY A 48 -5.26 -11.96 -10.57
N ALA A 49 -4.99 -11.66 -11.84
CA ALA A 49 -5.76 -12.19 -12.96
C ALA A 49 -5.63 -13.71 -13.09
N LEU A 50 -4.41 -14.24 -12.99
CA LEU A 50 -4.16 -15.68 -13.01
C LEU A 50 -4.74 -16.40 -11.79
N ALA A 51 -4.62 -15.81 -10.59
CA ALA A 51 -5.12 -16.42 -9.37
C ALA A 51 -6.64 -16.69 -9.42
N ARG A 52 -7.41 -15.81 -10.10
CA ARG A 52 -8.86 -16.01 -10.29
C ARG A 52 -9.20 -17.23 -11.13
N SER A 53 -8.35 -17.64 -12.08
CA SER A 53 -8.62 -18.86 -12.85
C SER A 53 -8.44 -20.14 -12.04
N TYR A 54 -7.79 -20.09 -10.87
CA TYR A 54 -7.60 -21.25 -10.00
C TYR A 54 -8.77 -21.48 -9.03
N VAL A 55 -9.65 -20.49 -8.85
CA VAL A 55 -10.79 -20.60 -7.93
C VAL A 55 -12.08 -20.64 -8.76
N PRO A 56 -12.87 -21.73 -8.70
CA PRO A 56 -14.18 -21.78 -9.36
C PRO A 56 -15.07 -20.62 -8.91
N GLY A 57 -15.58 -19.85 -9.87
CA GLY A 57 -16.38 -18.64 -9.58
C GLY A 57 -15.56 -17.43 -9.10
N GLY A 58 -14.22 -17.46 -9.23
CA GLY A 58 -13.35 -16.36 -8.87
C GLY A 58 -13.61 -15.12 -9.74
N VAL A 59 -14.11 -14.05 -9.12
CA VAL A 59 -14.37 -12.76 -9.78
C VAL A 59 -13.54 -11.64 -9.16
N LEU A 60 -13.28 -10.59 -9.94
CA LEU A 60 -12.67 -9.38 -9.41
C LEU A 60 -13.72 -8.63 -8.58
N ILE A 61 -13.43 -8.39 -7.31
CA ILE A 61 -14.22 -7.48 -6.48
C ILE A 61 -13.59 -6.10 -6.64
N ASP A 62 -14.22 -5.27 -7.45
CA ASP A 62 -13.81 -3.87 -7.63
C ASP A 62 -14.66 -2.96 -6.74
N LEU A 63 -14.05 -1.88 -6.24
CA LEU A 63 -14.77 -0.86 -5.49
C LEU A 63 -15.31 0.17 -6.49
N PRO A 64 -16.61 0.55 -6.44
CA PRO A 64 -17.11 1.61 -7.29
C PRO A 64 -16.35 2.91 -6.99
N HIS A 65 -15.81 3.52 -8.04
CA HIS A 65 -15.13 4.81 -8.01
C HIS A 65 -16.11 5.95 -7.71
#